data_AF-A0A1E4T5B7-F1
#
_entry.id   AF-A0A1E4T5B7-F1
#
_cell.length_a   1.000
_cell.length_b   1.000
_cell.length_c   1.000
_cell.angle_alpha   90.00
_cell.angle_beta   90.00
_cell.angle_gamma   90.00
#
_symmetry.space_group_name_H-M   'P 1'
#
loop_
_entity.id
_entity.type
_entity.pdbx_description
1 polymer ?
#
loop_
_entity_poly.entity_id
_entity_poly.type
_entity_poly.pdbx_seq_one_letter_code
_entity_poly.pdbx_strand_id
1 'polypeptide(L)'
;MDDQLNQESVYQEFHNYDFQSDEQYQNGLVEVMKQYLMIQSETDEKIRKDLDESKFDFDKISAPVKTQLQTQAKVFFFCSKTGNILDLEDYEKWAKTYEEKKTLKAAEVENTDSTDGPPYSSNYEELVDLIVNNKPIPGIKQIPDIVLDPSKASKATLTERKKPWEVEKPSETSKDSQVEERA
;
A
#
# COMPACT_ATOMS: atom_id res chain seq x y z
N MET A 1 6.77 3.66 14.26
CA MET A 1 6.43 3.14 12.91
C MET A 1 6.25 1.62 12.96
N ASP A 2 6.05 1.05 14.15
CA ASP A 2 6.27 -0.37 14.43
C ASP A 2 4.97 -1.18 14.41
N ASP A 3 3.81 -0.53 14.60
CA ASP A 3 2.49 -1.20 14.61
C ASP A 3 2.06 -1.77 13.25
N GLN A 4 2.49 -1.15 12.14
CA GLN A 4 2.05 -1.53 10.80
C GLN A 4 2.74 -2.80 10.28
N LEU A 5 4.00 -3.02 10.68
CA LEU A 5 4.76 -4.24 10.34
C LEU A 5 4.16 -5.48 11.02
N ASN A 6 3.61 -5.30 12.22
CA ASN A 6 2.96 -6.37 12.98
C ASN A 6 1.63 -6.79 12.33
N GLN A 7 0.87 -5.84 11.79
CA GLN A 7 -0.42 -6.11 11.12
C GLN A 7 -0.27 -6.88 9.81
N GLU A 8 0.75 -6.59 8.99
CA GLU A 8 0.99 -7.36 7.75
C GLU A 8 1.30 -8.83 8.02
N SER A 9 2.01 -9.14 9.12
CA SER A 9 2.25 -10.53 9.54
C SER A 9 0.93 -11.24 9.88
N VAL A 10 0.04 -10.56 10.60
CA VAL A 10 -1.29 -11.09 10.95
C VAL A 10 -2.12 -11.37 9.69
N TYR A 11 -2.06 -10.48 8.69
CA TYR A 11 -2.74 -10.69 7.41
C TYR A 11 -2.21 -11.90 6.65
N GLN A 12 -0.88 -12.09 6.64
CA GLN A 12 -0.26 -13.27 6.03
C GLN A 12 -0.65 -14.56 6.75
N GLU A 13 -0.64 -14.55 8.08
CA GLU A 13 -1.08 -15.68 8.89
C GLU A 13 -2.54 -16.03 8.61
N PHE A 14 -3.43 -15.03 8.59
CA PHE A 14 -4.84 -15.23 8.26
C PHE A 14 -5.03 -15.79 6.84
N HIS A 15 -4.30 -15.28 5.86
CA HIS A 15 -4.40 -15.72 4.47
C HIS A 15 -3.93 -17.17 4.27
N ASN A 16 -2.87 -17.56 4.98
CA ASN A 16 -2.29 -18.90 4.92
C ASN A 16 -2.97 -19.91 5.85
N TYR A 17 -3.91 -19.46 6.68
CA TYR A 17 -4.57 -20.29 7.67
C TYR A 17 -5.52 -21.30 7.02
N ASP A 18 -5.38 -22.57 7.38
CA ASP A 18 -6.25 -23.63 6.89
C ASP A 18 -7.51 -23.79 7.76
N PHE A 19 -8.53 -23.00 7.45
CA PHE A 19 -9.84 -23.09 8.09
C PHE A 19 -10.60 -24.40 7.79
N GLN A 20 -10.22 -25.17 6.77
CA GLN A 20 -10.92 -26.42 6.45
C GLN A 20 -10.52 -27.56 7.39
N SER A 21 -9.28 -27.54 7.90
CA SER A 21 -8.80 -28.58 8.82
C SER A 21 -9.28 -28.40 10.26
N ASP A 22 -9.68 -27.20 10.71
CA ASP A 22 -10.11 -26.96 12.09
C ASP A 22 -11.57 -27.33 12.35
N GLU A 23 -11.80 -28.40 13.12
CA GLU A 23 -13.14 -28.86 13.49
C GLU A 23 -13.93 -27.83 14.31
N GLN A 24 -13.27 -27.09 15.20
CA GLN A 24 -13.92 -26.06 16.03
C GLN A 24 -14.52 -24.93 15.18
N TYR A 25 -13.79 -24.51 14.15
CA TYR A 25 -14.27 -23.49 13.21
C TYR A 25 -15.46 -24.01 12.42
N GLN A 26 -15.39 -25.25 11.90
CA GLN A 26 -16.49 -25.84 11.12
C GLN A 26 -17.77 -25.97 11.95
N ASN A 27 -17.66 -26.45 13.18
CA ASN A 27 -18.79 -26.55 14.11
C ASN A 27 -19.37 -25.17 14.44
N GLY A 28 -18.52 -24.18 14.69
CA GLY A 28 -18.95 -22.79 14.92
C GLY A 28 -19.64 -22.17 13.70
N LEU A 29 -19.13 -22.43 12.49
CA LEU A 29 -19.72 -21.94 11.25
C LEU A 29 -21.12 -22.52 11.03
N VAL A 30 -21.28 -23.82 11.26
CA VAL A 30 -22.58 -24.50 11.18
C VAL A 30 -23.56 -23.86 12.16
N GLU A 31 -23.14 -23.56 13.38
CA GLU A 31 -23.99 -22.92 14.39
C GLU A 31 -24.41 -21.51 14.01
N VAL A 32 -23.47 -20.69 13.49
CA VAL A 32 -23.77 -19.35 12.97
C VAL A 32 -24.78 -19.43 11.82
N MET A 33 -24.63 -20.39 10.90
CA MET A 33 -25.57 -20.58 9.80
C MET A 33 -26.95 -21.04 10.29
N LYS A 34 -27.01 -21.92 11.30
CA LYS A 34 -28.28 -22.32 11.93
C LYS A 34 -28.98 -21.14 12.59
N GLN A 35 -28.24 -20.32 13.33
CA GLN A 35 -28.78 -19.14 13.98
C GLN A 35 -29.33 -18.14 12.95
N TYR A 36 -28.63 -17.95 11.84
CA TYR A 36 -29.12 -17.12 10.73
C TYR A 36 -30.45 -17.66 10.17
N LEU A 37 -30.55 -18.97 9.92
CA LEU A 37 -31.80 -19.60 9.47
C LEU A 37 -32.92 -19.47 10.50
N MET A 38 -32.60 -19.55 11.79
CA MET A 38 -33.57 -19.36 12.87
C MET A 38 -34.16 -17.94 12.85
N ILE A 39 -33.32 -16.92 12.68
CA ILE A 39 -33.77 -15.52 12.52
C ILE A 39 -34.62 -15.38 11.24
N GLN A 40 -34.18 -15.98 10.14
CA GLN A 40 -34.93 -15.94 8.88
C GLN A 40 -36.30 -16.63 8.99
N SER A 41 -36.41 -17.65 9.84
CA SER A 41 -37.67 -18.37 10.10
C SER A 41 -38.73 -17.51 10.80
N GLU A 42 -38.34 -16.43 11.47
CA GLU A 42 -39.28 -15.47 12.05
C GLU A 42 -39.98 -14.64 10.97
N THR A 43 -39.28 -14.44 9.84
CA THR A 43 -39.76 -13.62 8.72
C THR A 43 -40.47 -14.47 7.66
N ASP A 44 -40.05 -15.74 7.47
CA ASP A 44 -40.58 -16.65 6.46
C ASP A 44 -41.20 -17.90 7.09
N GLU A 45 -42.52 -18.03 6.98
CA GLU A 45 -43.29 -19.16 7.52
C GLU A 45 -42.85 -20.52 6.96
N LYS A 46 -42.33 -20.58 5.72
CA LYS A 46 -41.86 -21.84 5.13
C LYS A 46 -40.60 -22.35 5.82
N ILE A 47 -39.67 -21.45 6.14
CA ILE A 47 -38.44 -21.79 6.84
C ILE A 47 -38.76 -22.22 8.28
N ARG A 48 -39.77 -21.60 8.91
CA ARG A 48 -40.24 -21.97 10.26
C ARG A 48 -40.76 -23.41 10.33
N LYS A 49 -41.52 -23.85 9.33
CA LYS A 49 -42.04 -25.22 9.28
C LYS A 49 -40.93 -26.26 9.12
N ASP A 50 -39.93 -25.98 8.29
CA ASP A 50 -38.81 -26.91 8.07
C ASP A 50 -37.85 -26.97 9.26
N LEU A 51 -37.71 -25.87 10.01
CA LEU A 51 -36.94 -25.81 11.25
C LEU A 51 -37.53 -26.71 12.36
N ASP A 52 -38.87 -26.76 12.46
CA ASP A 52 -39.60 -27.62 13.41
C ASP A 52 -39.38 -29.12 13.12
N GLU A 53 -39.13 -29.47 11.85
CA GLU A 53 -38.75 -30.82 11.44
C GLU A 53 -37.25 -31.14 11.65
N SER A 54 -36.49 -30.26 12.32
CA SER A 54 -35.03 -30.37 12.51
C SER A 54 -34.21 -30.47 11.22
N LYS A 55 -34.74 -29.97 10.10
CA LYS A 55 -34.04 -29.93 8.82
C LYS A 55 -33.40 -28.56 8.59
N PHE A 56 -32.08 -28.49 8.74
CA PHE A 56 -31.30 -27.30 8.43
C PHE A 56 -30.80 -27.34 6.99
N ASP A 57 -31.60 -26.81 6.05
CA ASP A 57 -31.22 -26.70 4.65
C ASP A 57 -30.37 -25.44 4.41
N PHE A 58 -29.04 -25.58 4.46
CA PHE A 58 -28.11 -24.47 4.21
C PHE A 58 -28.15 -23.94 2.76
N ASP A 59 -28.76 -24.68 1.82
CA ASP A 59 -28.94 -24.25 0.43
C ASP A 59 -30.02 -23.18 0.26
N LYS A 60 -30.87 -22.97 1.28
CA LYS A 60 -31.83 -21.86 1.28
C LYS A 60 -31.18 -20.52 1.56
N ILE A 61 -29.96 -20.53 2.09
CA ILE A 61 -29.18 -19.32 2.32
C ILE A 61 -28.62 -18.86 0.97
N SER A 62 -28.94 -17.62 0.60
CA SER A 62 -28.41 -16.99 -0.60
C SER A 62 -26.88 -17.03 -0.60
N ALA A 63 -26.28 -17.40 -1.73
CA ALA A 63 -24.82 -17.52 -1.89
C ALA A 63 -24.02 -16.31 -1.36
N PRO A 64 -24.35 -15.04 -1.66
CA PRO A 64 -23.63 -13.88 -1.11
C PRO A 64 -23.72 -13.75 0.42
N VAL A 65 -24.84 -14.17 1.03
CA VAL A 65 -25.00 -14.13 2.49
C VAL A 65 -24.18 -15.25 3.12
N LYS A 66 -24.16 -16.43 2.49
CA LYS A 66 -23.36 -17.57 2.93
C LYS A 66 -21.86 -17.24 2.95
N THR A 67 -21.35 -16.60 1.89
CA THR A 67 -19.94 -16.17 1.84
C THR A 67 -19.64 -15.11 2.89
N GLN A 68 -20.56 -14.16 3.12
CA GLN A 68 -20.41 -13.15 4.17
C GLN A 68 -20.33 -13.78 5.56
N LEU A 69 -21.25 -14.69 5.90
CA LEU A 69 -21.26 -15.41 7.18
C LEU A 69 -19.98 -16.23 7.37
N GLN A 70 -19.51 -16.90 6.31
CA GLN A 70 -18.23 -17.60 6.33
C GLN A 70 -17.06 -16.67 6.61
N THR A 71 -16.98 -15.54 5.92
CA THR A 71 -15.92 -14.55 6.07
C THR A 71 -15.93 -13.92 7.47
N GLN A 72 -17.11 -13.55 8.00
CA GLN A 72 -17.25 -13.06 9.37
C GLN A 72 -16.83 -14.10 10.41
N ALA A 73 -17.25 -15.35 10.23
CA ALA A 73 -16.86 -16.44 11.13
C ALA A 73 -15.34 -16.70 11.09
N LYS A 74 -14.70 -16.62 9.91
CA LYS A 74 -13.23 -16.77 9.78
C LYS A 74 -12.51 -15.71 10.59
N VAL A 75 -12.90 -14.45 10.42
CA VAL A 75 -12.30 -13.32 11.14
C VAL A 75 -12.51 -13.48 12.64
N PHE A 76 -13.74 -13.73 13.09
CA PHE A 76 -14.03 -13.91 14.51
C PHE A 76 -13.20 -15.05 15.12
N PHE A 77 -13.17 -16.22 14.46
CA PHE A 77 -12.42 -17.37 14.95
C PHE A 77 -10.92 -17.09 15.03
N PHE A 78 -10.35 -16.53 13.97
CA PHE A 78 -8.94 -16.19 13.92
C PHE A 78 -8.55 -15.16 15.00
N CYS A 79 -9.35 -14.10 15.17
CA CYS A 79 -9.15 -13.11 16.23
C CYS A 79 -9.24 -13.76 17.62
N SER A 80 -10.18 -14.68 17.83
CA SER A 80 -10.31 -15.40 19.10
C SER A 80 -9.14 -16.34 19.41
N LYS A 81 -8.55 -16.96 18.38
CA LYS A 81 -7.46 -17.94 18.51
C LYS A 81 -6.11 -17.27 18.72
N THR A 82 -5.85 -16.18 17.99
CA THR A 82 -4.56 -15.48 18.01
C THR A 82 -4.51 -14.32 19.00
N GLY A 83 -5.67 -13.80 19.40
CA GLY A 83 -5.79 -12.57 20.19
C GLY A 83 -5.51 -11.30 19.39
N ASN A 84 -5.25 -11.41 18.08
CA ASN A 84 -5.03 -10.27 17.21
C ASN A 84 -6.37 -9.67 16.75
N ILE A 85 -6.36 -8.36 16.48
CA ILE A 85 -7.51 -7.65 15.93
C ILE A 85 -7.31 -7.52 14.43
N LEU A 86 -8.25 -8.07 13.66
CA LEU A 86 -8.24 -8.07 12.20
C LEU A 86 -9.43 -7.26 11.69
N ASP A 87 -9.17 -6.21 10.92
CA ASP A 87 -10.20 -5.49 10.16
C ASP A 87 -10.34 -6.11 8.76
N LEU A 88 -11.58 -6.37 8.37
CA LEU A 88 -11.93 -6.99 7.10
C LEU A 88 -11.65 -6.07 5.93
N GLU A 89 -11.91 -4.76 6.09
CA GLU A 89 -11.73 -3.79 5.01
C GLU A 89 -10.24 -3.59 4.68
N ASP A 90 -9.40 -3.56 5.72
CA ASP A 90 -7.96 -3.41 5.55
C ASP A 90 -7.29 -4.69 5.04
N TYR A 91 -7.76 -5.86 5.48
CA TYR A 91 -7.32 -7.14 4.91
C TYR A 91 -7.64 -7.24 3.41
N GLU A 92 -8.81 -6.82 2.96
CA GLU A 92 -9.16 -6.85 1.52
C GLU A 92 -8.25 -5.94 0.69
N LYS A 93 -7.91 -4.75 1.20
CA LYS A 93 -6.94 -3.85 0.56
C LYS A 93 -5.57 -4.52 0.48
N TRP A 94 -5.09 -5.08 1.58
CA TRP A 94 -3.82 -5.79 1.63
C TRP A 94 -3.80 -6.98 0.65
N ALA A 95 -4.84 -7.81 0.65
CA ALA A 95 -4.93 -9.01 -0.20
C ALA A 95 -4.88 -8.66 -1.69
N LYS A 96 -5.55 -7.58 -2.13
CA LYS A 96 -5.45 -7.08 -3.51
C LYS A 96 -4.01 -6.71 -3.86
N THR A 97 -3.36 -5.91 -3.01
CA THR A 97 -1.96 -5.52 -3.25
C THR A 97 -1.00 -6.71 -3.18
N TYR A 98 -1.30 -7.72 -2.36
CA TYR A 98 -0.52 -8.95 -2.25
C TYR A 98 -0.61 -9.79 -3.53
N GLU A 99 -1.82 -9.96 -4.09
CA GLU A 99 -2.01 -10.65 -5.37
C GLU A 99 -1.38 -9.88 -6.54
N GLU A 100 -1.51 -8.55 -6.58
CA GLU A 100 -0.83 -7.69 -7.56
C GLU A 100 0.70 -7.84 -7.46
N LYS A 101 1.28 -7.78 -6.25
CA LYS A 101 2.72 -8.00 -6.05
C LYS A 101 3.14 -9.43 -6.43
N LYS A 102 2.34 -10.44 -6.09
CA LYS A 102 2.62 -11.86 -6.38
C LYS A 102 2.59 -12.14 -7.88
N THR A 103 1.61 -11.59 -8.61
CA THR A 103 1.51 -11.70 -10.07
C THR A 103 2.65 -10.99 -10.78
N LEU A 104 3.02 -9.78 -10.35
CA LEU A 104 4.20 -9.06 -10.86
C LEU A 104 5.48 -9.87 -10.64
N LYS A 105 5.65 -10.45 -9.45
CA LYS A 105 6.83 -11.26 -9.10
C LYS A 105 6.88 -12.61 -9.82
N ALA A 106 5.74 -13.18 -10.21
CA ALA A 106 5.67 -14.40 -11.01
C ALA A 106 5.95 -14.15 -12.50
N ALA A 107 5.55 -12.99 -13.03
CA ALA A 107 5.85 -12.59 -14.41
C ALA A 107 7.36 -12.30 -14.64
N GLU A 108 8.12 -12.04 -13.58
CA GLU A 108 9.57 -11.81 -13.62
C GLU A 108 10.40 -13.12 -13.67
N VAL A 109 9.77 -14.29 -13.46
CA VAL A 109 10.47 -15.60 -13.33
C VAL A 109 10.55 -16.38 -14.65
N GLU A 110 9.82 -16.00 -15.71
CA GLU A 110 9.85 -16.70 -17.01
C GLU A 110 10.85 -16.17 -18.04
N ASN A 111 11.76 -15.26 -17.67
CA ASN A 111 12.77 -14.75 -18.62
C ASN A 111 14.14 -14.54 -17.98
N THR A 112 14.85 -15.63 -17.64
CA THR A 112 16.30 -15.55 -17.38
C THR A 112 17.03 -16.71 -18.06
N ASP A 113 17.52 -16.43 -19.27
CA ASP A 113 18.68 -17.12 -19.81
C ASP A 113 19.92 -16.62 -19.04
N SER A 114 20.43 -17.48 -18.14
CA SER A 114 21.85 -17.64 -17.83
C SER A 114 22.74 -16.40 -17.63
N THR A 115 22.61 -15.65 -16.52
CA THR A 115 23.77 -15.00 -15.85
C THR A 115 23.50 -14.84 -14.34
N ASP A 116 24.52 -15.13 -13.53
CA ASP A 116 24.51 -15.37 -12.07
C ASP A 116 24.27 -14.12 -11.18
N GLY A 117 23.15 -13.40 -11.37
CA GLY A 117 22.82 -12.19 -10.60
C GLY A 117 21.33 -11.85 -10.59
N PRO A 118 20.87 -10.98 -9.65
CA PRO A 118 19.49 -10.51 -9.66
C PRO A 118 19.16 -9.80 -10.98
N PRO A 119 17.94 -9.93 -11.51
CA PRO A 119 17.54 -9.26 -12.74
C PRO A 119 17.71 -7.75 -12.59
N TYR A 120 18.16 -7.11 -13.66
CA TYR A 120 18.31 -5.66 -13.68
C TYR A 120 16.93 -5.00 -13.68
N SER A 121 16.83 -3.79 -13.17
CA SER A 121 15.56 -3.05 -13.25
C SER A 121 15.24 -2.72 -14.72
N SER A 122 13.96 -2.64 -15.06
CA SER A 122 13.51 -2.37 -16.44
C SER A 122 14.15 -1.10 -17.04
N ASN A 123 14.42 -0.09 -16.22
CA ASN A 123 15.13 1.13 -16.64
C ASN A 123 16.58 0.84 -17.06
N TYR A 124 17.28 -0.04 -16.34
CA TYR A 124 18.66 -0.40 -16.69
C TYR A 124 18.71 -1.23 -17.98
N GLU A 125 17.78 -2.15 -18.18
CA GLU A 125 17.69 -2.96 -19.41
C GLU A 125 17.49 -2.08 -20.65
N GLU A 126 16.57 -1.12 -20.59
CA GLU A 126 16.36 -0.14 -21.66
C GLU A 126 17.65 0.65 -21.98
N LEU A 127 18.40 1.04 -20.94
CA LEU A 127 19.68 1.73 -21.13
C LEU A 127 20.74 0.84 -21.77
N VAL A 128 20.84 -0.44 -21.37
CA VAL A 128 21.76 -1.40 -21.97
C VAL A 128 21.43 -1.59 -23.45
N ASP A 129 20.16 -1.72 -23.80
CA ASP A 129 19.71 -1.82 -25.18
C ASP A 129 20.08 -0.59 -26.01
N LEU A 130 19.91 0.62 -25.45
CA LEU A 130 20.34 1.85 -26.12
C LEU A 130 21.85 1.86 -26.38
N ILE A 131 22.66 1.40 -25.41
CA ILE A 131 24.12 1.34 -25.52
C ILE A 131 24.55 0.31 -26.56
N VAL A 132 24.04 -0.92 -26.47
CA VAL A 132 24.39 -2.04 -27.37
C VAL A 132 24.03 -1.69 -28.81
N ASN A 133 22.87 -1.08 -29.03
CA ASN A 133 22.40 -0.68 -30.36
C ASN A 133 22.98 0.67 -30.84
N ASN A 134 23.89 1.30 -30.09
CA ASN A 134 24.44 2.63 -30.39
C ASN A 134 23.34 3.71 -30.63
N LYS A 135 22.21 3.59 -29.93
CA LYS A 135 21.14 4.59 -29.96
C LYS A 135 21.51 5.77 -29.04
N PRO A 136 21.14 7.00 -29.41
CA PRO A 136 21.41 8.16 -28.57
C PRO A 136 20.62 8.07 -27.25
N ILE A 137 21.33 8.23 -26.13
CA ILE A 137 20.71 8.22 -24.80
C ILE A 137 19.99 9.56 -24.58
N PRO A 138 18.71 9.54 -24.19
CA PRO A 138 17.93 10.76 -23.98
C PRO A 138 18.55 11.65 -22.90
N GLY A 139 18.54 12.97 -23.12
CA GLY A 139 19.03 13.97 -22.17
C GLY A 139 20.54 14.23 -22.21
N ILE A 140 21.33 13.40 -22.90
CA ILE A 140 22.76 13.68 -23.10
C ILE A 140 22.93 14.76 -24.16
N LYS A 141 23.55 15.88 -23.79
CA LYS A 141 23.92 16.95 -24.72
C LYS A 141 25.31 16.67 -25.28
N GLN A 142 25.43 16.65 -26.61
CA GLN A 142 26.74 16.54 -27.25
C GLN A 142 27.49 17.86 -27.09
N ILE A 143 28.56 17.84 -26.31
CA ILE A 143 29.47 18.98 -26.15
C ILE A 143 30.54 18.86 -27.24
N PRO A 144 30.65 19.82 -28.17
CA PRO A 144 31.76 19.82 -29.13
C PRO A 144 33.08 20.00 -28.38
N ASP A 145 34.14 19.32 -28.84
CA ASP A 145 35.50 19.49 -28.33
C ASP A 145 36.11 20.81 -28.85
N ILE A 146 35.50 21.92 -28.45
CA ILE A 146 35.91 23.27 -28.81
C ILE A 146 36.09 24.08 -27.54
N VAL A 147 37.24 24.76 -27.45
CA VAL A 147 37.44 25.77 -26.42
C VAL A 147 36.64 27.00 -26.84
N LEU A 148 35.54 27.27 -26.14
CA LEU A 148 34.75 28.48 -26.36
C LEU A 148 35.49 29.70 -25.79
N ASP A 149 35.44 30.83 -26.50
CA ASP A 149 36.00 32.09 -26.02
C ASP A 149 35.37 32.49 -24.67
N PRO A 150 36.17 32.98 -23.70
CA PRO A 150 35.67 33.38 -22.38
C PRO A 150 34.63 34.50 -22.44
N SER A 151 34.59 35.26 -23.53
CA SER A 151 33.59 36.31 -23.77
C SER A 151 32.16 35.77 -24.00
N LYS A 152 32.01 34.48 -24.34
CA LYS A 152 30.70 33.82 -24.54
C LYS A 152 30.12 33.22 -23.25
N ALA A 153 30.88 33.21 -22.17
CA ALA A 153 30.41 32.73 -20.88
C ALA A 153 29.29 33.63 -20.35
N SER A 154 28.19 33.02 -19.87
CA SER A 154 27.13 33.75 -19.20
C SER A 154 27.65 34.32 -17.87
N LYS A 155 27.43 35.61 -17.65
CA LYS A 155 27.74 36.25 -16.36
C LYS A 155 26.73 35.79 -15.32
N ALA A 156 27.18 35.45 -14.13
CA ALA A 156 26.30 35.15 -13.01
C ALA A 156 25.57 36.43 -12.60
N THR A 157 24.28 36.53 -12.94
CA THR A 157 23.43 37.69 -12.62
C THR A 157 22.58 37.46 -11.36
N LEU A 158 22.72 36.30 -10.71
CA LEU A 158 21.87 35.95 -9.58
C LEU A 158 22.25 36.78 -8.36
N THR A 159 21.31 37.56 -7.83
CA THR A 159 21.46 38.27 -6.58
C THR A 159 21.48 37.30 -5.40
N GLU A 160 22.32 37.56 -4.41
CA GLU A 160 22.37 36.76 -3.19
C GLU A 160 21.00 36.82 -2.48
N ARG A 161 20.46 35.65 -2.12
CA ARG A 161 19.19 35.59 -1.38
C ARG A 161 19.44 36.12 0.03
N LYS A 162 18.76 37.21 0.38
CA LYS A 162 18.75 37.72 1.75
C LYS A 162 18.18 36.68 2.70
N LYS A 163 18.80 36.55 3.86
CA LYS A 163 18.32 35.65 4.89
C LYS A 163 17.02 36.20 5.50
N PRO A 164 16.10 35.35 5.98
CA PRO A 164 14.78 35.79 6.48
C PRO A 164 14.84 36.83 7.61
N TRP A 165 15.95 36.89 8.36
CA TRP A 165 16.19 37.86 9.43
C TRP A 165 16.84 39.17 8.97
N GLU A 166 17.24 39.29 7.70
CA GLU A 166 17.78 40.52 7.09
C GLU A 166 16.68 41.39 6.45
N VAL A 167 15.42 40.94 6.50
CA VAL A 167 14.25 41.75 6.16
C VAL A 167 13.85 42.52 7.42
N GLU A 168 14.20 43.81 7.47
CA GLU A 168 14.08 44.67 8.65
C GLU A 168 12.67 44.66 9.28
N LYS A 169 12.65 44.56 10.62
CA LYS A 169 11.57 45.12 11.44
C LYS A 169 11.71 46.65 11.37
N PRO A 170 10.63 47.44 11.19
CA PRO A 170 10.75 48.89 11.22
C PRO A 170 11.19 49.33 12.62
N SER A 171 12.42 49.86 12.74
CA SER A 171 12.93 50.48 13.95
C SER A 171 12.44 51.93 14.04
N GLU A 172 11.45 52.19 14.89
CA GLU A 172 11.22 53.52 15.42
C GLU A 172 12.17 53.78 16.60
N THR A 173 12.65 55.04 16.69
CA THR A 173 13.41 55.69 17.79
C THR A 173 14.85 55.19 18.00
N SER A 174 15.88 56.05 18.04
CA SER A 174 16.00 57.26 18.86
C SER A 174 16.98 58.29 18.29
N LYS A 175 16.61 59.56 18.44
CA LYS A 175 17.50 60.74 18.42
C LYS A 175 18.38 60.71 19.69
N ASP A 176 19.68 60.99 19.60
CA ASP A 176 20.35 62.05 20.38
C ASP A 176 21.83 62.20 20.01
N SER A 177 22.36 63.42 20.18
CA SER A 177 23.77 63.83 20.20
C SER A 177 24.51 64.01 18.87
N GLN A 178 24.27 65.16 18.23
CA GLN A 178 25.29 65.83 17.42
C GLN A 178 25.88 66.98 18.26
N VAL A 179 27.05 66.73 18.83
CA VAL A 179 27.92 67.73 19.46
C VAL A 179 28.90 68.19 18.37
N GLU A 180 28.84 69.49 18.07
CA GLU A 180 29.98 70.38 17.77
C GLU A 180 31.00 69.96 16.68
N GLU A 181 31.04 70.70 15.56
CA GLU A 181 32.21 71.52 15.16
C GLU A 181 31.86 72.33 13.89
N ARG A 182 31.90 73.66 13.98
CA ARG A 182 31.66 74.61 12.88
C ARG A 182 32.90 75.50 12.80
N ALA A 183 33.64 75.36 11.70
CA ALA A 183 34.64 76.33 11.25
C ALA A 183 33.98 77.40 10.38
#